data_AF-A0A834FHD5-F1
#
_entry.id   AF-A0A834FHD5-F1
#
_cell.length_a   1.000
_cell.length_b   1.000
_cell.length_c   1.000
_cell.angle_alpha   90.00
_cell.angle_beta   90.00
_cell.angle_gamma   90.00
#
_symmetry.space_group_name_H-M   'P 1'
#
loop_
_entity.id
_entity.type
_entity.pdbx_description
1 polymer ?
#
loop_
_entity_poly.entity_id
_entity_poly.type
_entity_poly.pdbx_seq_one_letter_code
_entity_poly.pdbx_strand_id
1 'polypeptide(L)'
;MFCEAQRSGAWRHDLILLHRQDRLQVALRLRADMDSSGEPLGAGEDEAACTSASEGLEEGEVEGETLLIVESEDQGSVDLSHDQSGDSLTSDLGEEGEGGWACEDMSFYCERCHKWTPAAQLRGEQPSYLKGDNFFKFTCCSCSEDGKESFERMRLTWQQVVMLAMYNLSLEGTGRQGYFRWKEDICAFIGRHWNFLLGTRKKTSTWWSTVAGCLSVGSPAFFRSGAQEFGEPGWWKLVQNRPPTLRPEVDKSSSRTKGKAQSVG
;
A
#
# COMPACT_ATOMS: atom_id res chain seq x y z
N MET A 1 9.04 -21.93 38.14
CA MET A 1 7.96 -21.02 37.70
C MET A 1 8.29 -20.47 36.30
N PHE A 2 8.18 -21.30 35.26
CA PHE A 2 8.49 -20.88 33.88
C PHE A 2 7.72 -21.67 32.81
N CYS A 3 6.59 -22.30 33.17
CA CYS A 3 5.81 -23.19 32.29
C CYS A 3 4.32 -22.80 32.13
N GLU A 4 3.86 -21.68 32.71
CA GLU A 4 2.44 -21.26 32.66
C GLU A 4 2.17 -20.06 31.73
N ALA A 5 3.22 -19.43 31.18
CA ALA A 5 3.08 -18.24 30.32
C ALA A 5 2.79 -18.54 28.82
N GLN A 6 2.51 -19.81 28.48
CA GLN A 6 2.44 -20.30 27.09
C GLN A 6 1.04 -20.78 26.64
N ARG A 7 0.01 -20.64 27.49
CA ARG A 7 -1.40 -20.98 27.17
C ARG A 7 -2.36 -19.80 27.09
N SER A 8 -1.96 -18.59 27.51
CA SER A 8 -2.80 -17.39 27.37
C SER A 8 -2.61 -16.73 26.00
N GLY A 9 -3.71 -16.44 25.31
CA GLY A 9 -3.71 -15.70 24.04
C GLY A 9 -3.31 -14.21 24.16
N ALA A 10 -2.93 -13.77 25.36
CA ALA A 10 -2.58 -12.39 25.71
C ALA A 10 -1.64 -11.75 24.68
N TRP A 11 -0.50 -12.39 24.38
CA TRP A 11 0.48 -11.90 23.40
C TRP A 11 -0.10 -11.50 22.03
N ARG A 12 -1.16 -12.16 21.55
CA ARG A 12 -1.82 -11.79 20.29
C ARG A 12 -2.75 -10.59 20.46
N HIS A 13 -3.49 -10.54 21.56
CA HIS A 13 -4.34 -9.40 21.90
C HIS A 13 -3.49 -8.16 22.20
N ASP A 14 -2.40 -8.30 22.96
CA ASP A 14 -1.46 -7.24 23.31
C ASP A 14 -0.68 -6.73 22.09
N LEU A 15 -0.33 -7.60 21.13
CA LEU A 15 0.29 -7.15 19.86
C LEU A 15 -0.72 -6.40 18.97
N ILE A 16 -2.00 -6.82 18.94
CA ILE A 16 -3.07 -6.10 18.24
C ILE A 16 -3.38 -4.77 18.94
N LEU A 17 -3.38 -4.75 20.28
CA LEU A 17 -3.50 -3.53 21.08
C LEU A 17 -2.32 -2.61 20.85
N LEU A 18 -1.07 -3.09 20.83
CA LEU A 18 0.10 -2.27 20.46
C LEU A 18 -0.05 -1.70 19.05
N HIS A 19 -0.46 -2.49 18.05
CA HIS A 19 -0.71 -1.98 16.71
C HIS A 19 -1.86 -0.95 16.65
N ARG A 20 -2.86 -1.06 17.53
CA ARG A 20 -3.93 -0.07 17.70
C ARG A 20 -3.44 1.17 18.45
N GLN A 21 -2.58 0.99 19.45
CA GLN A 21 -1.93 2.04 20.24
C GLN A 21 -1.01 2.86 19.34
N ASP A 22 -0.20 2.23 18.49
CA ASP A 22 0.63 2.87 17.47
C ASP A 22 -0.23 3.66 16.47
N ARG A 23 -1.31 3.06 15.94
CA ARG A 23 -2.24 3.76 15.03
C ARG A 23 -2.89 4.98 15.70
N LEU A 24 -3.26 4.88 16.98
CA LEU A 24 -3.82 6.00 17.76
C LEU A 24 -2.76 7.05 18.11
N GLN A 25 -1.55 6.65 18.53
CA GLN A 25 -0.42 7.54 18.81
C GLN A 25 0.00 8.31 17.55
N VAL A 26 0.11 7.63 16.40
CA VAL A 26 0.38 8.28 15.11
C VAL A 26 -0.76 9.25 14.74
N ALA A 27 -2.03 8.86 14.89
CA ALA A 27 -3.15 9.76 14.61
C ALA A 27 -3.22 10.99 15.54
N LEU A 28 -2.94 10.81 16.83
CA LEU A 28 -2.91 11.90 17.83
C LEU A 28 -1.71 12.83 17.60
N ARG A 29 -0.53 12.28 17.30
CA ARG A 29 0.69 13.06 17.04
C ARG A 29 0.63 13.80 15.69
N LEU A 30 0.01 13.21 14.66
CA LEU A 30 -0.35 13.89 13.41
C LEU A 30 -1.34 15.05 13.62
N ARG A 31 -2.14 15.04 14.70
CA ARG A 31 -3.02 16.16 15.05
C ARG A 31 -2.23 17.26 15.78
N ALA A 32 -1.38 16.90 16.74
CA ALA A 32 -0.52 17.84 17.45
C ALA A 32 0.48 18.58 16.52
N ASP A 33 1.11 17.87 15.57
CA ASP A 33 2.01 18.47 14.57
C ASP A 33 1.28 19.48 13.66
N MET A 34 -0.04 19.34 13.49
CA MET A 34 -0.85 20.15 12.58
C MET A 34 -1.35 21.45 13.23
N ASP A 35 -1.68 21.42 14.52
CA ASP A 35 -1.98 22.65 15.29
C ASP A 35 -0.71 23.51 15.52
N SER A 36 0.48 22.89 15.61
CA SER A 36 1.74 23.59 15.86
C SER A 36 2.30 24.43 14.68
N SER A 37 1.60 24.48 13.55
CA SER A 37 2.11 25.09 12.30
C SER A 37 1.37 26.37 11.85
N GLY A 38 0.53 26.96 12.72
CA GLY A 38 -0.34 28.09 12.39
C GLY A 38 0.02 29.41 13.10
N GLU A 39 0.93 30.21 12.53
CA GLU A 39 1.11 31.62 12.94
C GLU A 39 0.23 32.56 12.08
N PRO A 40 -0.69 33.34 12.68
CA PRO A 40 -1.42 34.40 11.98
C PRO A 40 -0.70 35.75 12.11
N LEU A 41 -0.40 36.38 10.96
CA LEU A 41 0.16 37.73 10.90
C LEU A 41 -0.94 38.80 11.01
N GLY A 42 -0.89 39.60 12.08
CA GLY A 42 -1.08 41.07 12.02
C GLY A 42 -2.49 41.67 11.88
N ALA A 43 -3.00 42.17 13.01
CA ALA A 43 -3.79 43.41 13.17
C ALA A 43 -5.22 43.54 12.57
N GLY A 44 -6.09 44.21 13.33
CA GLY A 44 -7.44 44.64 12.91
C GLY A 44 -8.45 44.60 14.06
N GLU A 45 -8.64 45.72 14.75
CA GLU A 45 -9.67 45.91 15.78
C GLU A 45 -10.90 46.60 15.15
N ASP A 46 -12.13 46.13 15.43
CA ASP A 46 -13.30 46.99 15.68
C ASP A 46 -14.54 46.21 16.20
N GLU A 47 -15.48 46.92 16.84
CA GLU A 47 -16.62 46.40 17.61
C GLU A 47 -17.96 46.29 16.84
N ALA A 48 -18.84 45.33 17.22
CA ALA A 48 -20.23 45.58 17.66
C ALA A 48 -21.12 44.29 17.73
N ALA A 49 -22.08 44.27 18.68
CA ALA A 49 -23.10 43.20 18.90
C ALA A 49 -24.14 43.07 17.74
N CYS A 50 -25.06 42.11 17.62
CA CYS A 50 -25.96 41.39 18.57
C CYS A 50 -26.75 40.28 17.76
N THR A 51 -27.61 39.34 18.23
CA THR A 51 -28.26 38.94 19.51
C THR A 51 -28.79 37.47 19.38
N SER A 52 -29.26 36.85 20.49
CA SER A 52 -30.16 35.65 20.59
C SER A 52 -29.55 34.27 20.20
N ALA A 53 -29.61 33.18 20.99
CA ALA A 53 -30.69 32.50 21.76
C ALA A 53 -31.60 31.60 20.86
N SER A 54 -31.99 30.36 21.22
CA SER A 54 -32.05 29.66 22.53
C SER A 54 -31.92 28.11 22.40
N GLU A 55 -31.74 27.40 23.54
CA GLU A 55 -32.18 25.99 23.85
C GLU A 55 -31.68 24.80 22.97
N GLY A 56 -31.51 23.56 23.47
CA GLY A 56 -31.53 23.02 24.84
C GLY A 56 -31.61 21.46 24.88
N LEU A 57 -30.98 20.82 25.88
CA LEU A 57 -31.01 19.36 26.19
C LEU A 57 -30.35 18.45 25.11
N GLU A 58 -30.06 17.14 25.30
CA GLU A 58 -30.39 16.17 26.36
C GLU A 58 -29.21 15.19 26.62
N GLU A 59 -29.19 14.50 27.76
CA GLU A 59 -28.20 13.46 28.09
C GLU A 59 -28.64 12.08 27.55
N GLY A 60 -27.73 11.28 26.99
CA GLY A 60 -28.09 9.99 26.39
C GLY A 60 -27.00 8.93 26.48
N GLU A 61 -27.16 7.98 27.40
CA GLU A 61 -26.45 6.70 27.38
C GLU A 61 -27.04 5.80 26.27
N VAL A 62 -26.20 4.98 25.65
CA VAL A 62 -26.64 3.85 24.81
C VAL A 62 -25.84 2.62 25.19
N GLU A 63 -26.54 1.64 25.75
CA GLU A 63 -25.97 0.33 26.10
C GLU A 63 -25.80 -0.57 24.88
N GLY A 64 -24.84 -1.51 24.98
CA GLY A 64 -24.95 -2.86 24.41
C GLY A 64 -25.06 -3.05 22.90
N GLU A 65 -23.96 -3.52 22.28
CA GLU A 65 -24.06 -4.49 21.18
C GLU A 65 -23.38 -5.82 21.58
N THR A 66 -24.01 -6.93 21.18
CA THR A 66 -23.77 -8.26 21.75
C THR A 66 -22.62 -9.00 21.08
N LEU A 67 -21.69 -9.52 21.89
CA LEU A 67 -20.65 -10.43 21.43
C LEU A 67 -21.26 -11.80 21.07
N LEU A 68 -21.42 -12.08 19.78
CA LEU A 68 -21.81 -13.42 19.31
C LEU A 68 -20.60 -14.37 19.37
N ILE A 69 -20.62 -15.25 20.37
CA ILE A 69 -19.69 -16.37 20.48
C ILE A 69 -20.12 -17.45 19.48
N VAL A 70 -19.23 -17.82 18.57
CA VAL A 70 -19.39 -19.04 17.76
C VAL A 70 -18.76 -20.18 18.54
N GLU A 71 -19.56 -21.18 18.91
CA GLU A 71 -19.10 -22.34 19.67
C GLU A 71 -18.19 -23.24 18.80
N SER A 72 -17.25 -23.91 19.44
CA SER A 72 -16.24 -24.76 18.80
C SER A 72 -16.74 -26.18 18.59
N GLU A 73 -16.60 -26.72 17.37
CA GLU A 73 -16.60 -28.17 17.16
C GLU A 73 -15.20 -28.75 17.41
N ASP A 74 -15.13 -29.76 18.26
CA ASP A 74 -13.91 -30.49 18.62
C ASP A 74 -13.58 -31.57 17.58
N GLN A 75 -12.31 -31.67 17.15
CA GLN A 75 -11.77 -32.87 16.53
C GLN A 75 -10.26 -33.05 16.80
N GLY A 76 -9.92 -34.24 17.30
CA GLY A 76 -8.79 -35.00 16.76
C GLY A 76 -7.42 -34.77 17.41
N SER A 77 -7.20 -35.32 18.61
CA SER A 77 -5.84 -35.56 19.10
C SER A 77 -5.14 -36.65 18.25
N VAL A 78 -4.00 -36.32 17.67
CA VAL A 78 -3.02 -37.30 17.18
C VAL A 78 -1.67 -37.06 17.84
N ASP A 79 -1.19 -38.06 18.57
CA ASP A 79 0.15 -38.07 19.16
C ASP A 79 1.15 -38.62 18.12
N LEU A 80 2.27 -37.91 17.93
CA LEU A 80 3.38 -38.31 17.08
C LEU A 80 4.69 -37.85 17.71
N SER A 81 5.27 -38.71 18.54
CA SER A 81 6.65 -38.59 18.99
C SER A 81 7.61 -38.58 17.79
N HIS A 82 8.45 -37.55 17.69
CA HIS A 82 9.49 -37.46 16.66
C HIS A 82 10.86 -37.66 17.30
N ASP A 83 11.52 -38.76 16.98
CA ASP A 83 12.83 -39.12 17.51
C ASP A 83 13.94 -38.18 17.01
N GLN A 84 14.91 -37.90 17.89
CA GLN A 84 16.08 -37.10 17.55
C GLN A 84 17.20 -37.98 16.96
N SER A 85 17.14 -38.22 15.66
CA SER A 85 18.28 -38.72 14.87
C SER A 85 18.94 -37.56 14.11
N GLY A 86 19.90 -36.89 14.75
CA GLY A 86 20.73 -35.90 14.06
C GLY A 86 21.89 -36.59 13.35
N ASP A 87 21.99 -36.45 12.03
CA ASP A 87 23.18 -36.86 11.29
C ASP A 87 23.43 -36.01 10.02
N SER A 88 24.73 -35.79 9.78
CA SER A 88 25.40 -35.54 8.50
C SER A 88 24.90 -34.52 7.46
N LEU A 89 25.74 -33.48 7.32
CA LEU A 89 26.38 -33.04 6.06
C LEU A 89 25.59 -32.26 4.99
N THR A 90 26.11 -31.05 4.75
CA THR A 90 26.28 -30.39 3.43
C THR A 90 25.13 -30.43 2.43
N SER A 91 24.43 -29.30 2.30
CA SER A 91 24.19 -28.76 0.97
C SER A 91 24.45 -27.25 0.98
N ASP A 92 25.46 -26.84 0.23
CA ASP A 92 25.80 -25.44 -0.03
C ASP A 92 24.79 -24.92 -1.07
N LEU A 93 23.66 -24.40 -0.57
CA LEU A 93 22.53 -23.93 -1.38
C LEU A 93 22.42 -22.42 -1.29
N GLY A 94 23.35 -21.76 -1.98
CA GLY A 94 23.26 -20.39 -2.51
C GLY A 94 22.70 -19.33 -1.57
N GLU A 95 23.54 -18.35 -1.24
CA GLU A 95 23.03 -16.99 -1.18
C GLU A 95 22.32 -16.70 -2.53
N GLU A 96 20.99 -16.56 -2.53
CA GLU A 96 20.26 -15.87 -3.60
C GLU A 96 20.62 -14.38 -3.53
N GLY A 97 21.87 -14.09 -3.90
CA GLY A 97 22.55 -12.83 -3.66
C GLY A 97 21.84 -11.69 -4.36
N GLU A 98 21.24 -10.82 -3.54
CA GLU A 98 20.84 -9.45 -3.87
C GLU A 98 20.31 -9.25 -5.30
N GLY A 99 19.35 -10.09 -5.69
CA GLY A 99 18.64 -10.03 -6.97
C GLY A 99 17.76 -8.78 -7.06
N GLY A 100 18.41 -7.61 -7.17
CA GLY A 100 17.78 -6.32 -7.36
C GLY A 100 16.89 -6.35 -8.59
N TRP A 101 15.63 -5.96 -8.43
CA TRP A 101 14.60 -6.21 -9.44
C TRP A 101 14.90 -5.42 -10.72
N ALA A 102 15.45 -6.13 -11.70
CA ALA A 102 16.04 -5.53 -12.87
C ALA A 102 14.98 -4.77 -13.68
N CYS A 103 15.40 -3.69 -14.32
CA CYS A 103 14.54 -2.94 -15.23
C CYS A 103 14.09 -3.79 -16.44
N GLU A 104 14.69 -4.96 -16.63
CA GLU A 104 14.48 -5.91 -17.72
C GLU A 104 13.17 -6.71 -17.59
N ASP A 105 12.71 -6.99 -16.36
CA ASP A 105 11.42 -7.67 -16.10
C ASP A 105 10.20 -6.78 -16.39
N MET A 106 10.39 -5.48 -16.53
CA MET A 106 9.30 -4.54 -16.80
C MET A 106 8.65 -4.86 -18.13
N SER A 107 7.33 -5.06 -18.13
CA SER A 107 6.54 -5.37 -19.32
C SER A 107 5.24 -4.56 -19.37
N PHE A 108 4.77 -4.25 -20.57
CA PHE A 108 3.52 -3.53 -20.84
C PHE A 108 2.50 -4.47 -21.48
N TYR A 109 1.24 -4.39 -21.07
CA TYR A 109 0.17 -5.27 -21.55
C TYR A 109 -0.65 -4.57 -22.64
N CYS A 110 -0.62 -5.12 -23.87
CA CYS A 110 -1.33 -4.52 -24.99
C CYS A 110 -2.84 -4.73 -24.88
N GLU A 111 -3.60 -3.65 -24.74
CA GLU A 111 -5.05 -3.68 -24.54
C GLU A 111 -5.83 -4.25 -25.75
N ARG A 112 -5.27 -4.15 -26.97
CA ARG A 112 -5.88 -4.63 -28.21
C ARG A 112 -5.60 -6.10 -28.53
N CYS A 113 -4.51 -6.70 -28.03
CA CYS A 113 -4.14 -8.09 -28.35
C CYS A 113 -3.79 -8.99 -27.16
N HIS A 114 -3.93 -8.47 -25.92
CA HIS A 114 -3.79 -9.21 -24.67
C HIS A 114 -2.43 -9.90 -24.46
N LYS A 115 -1.38 -9.36 -25.09
CA LYS A 115 0.02 -9.83 -24.98
C LYS A 115 0.86 -8.85 -24.19
N TRP A 116 1.81 -9.38 -23.44
CA TRP A 116 2.87 -8.59 -22.82
C TRP A 116 3.98 -8.29 -23.83
N THR A 117 4.49 -7.07 -23.79
CA THR A 117 5.71 -6.63 -24.49
C THR A 117 6.72 -6.16 -23.45
N PRO A 118 7.89 -6.81 -23.32
CA PRO A 118 8.96 -6.35 -22.44
C PRO A 118 9.41 -4.93 -22.78
N ALA A 119 9.80 -4.14 -21.77
CA ALA A 119 10.23 -2.76 -21.93
C ALA A 119 11.46 -2.63 -22.85
N ALA A 120 12.34 -3.64 -22.85
CA ALA A 120 13.49 -3.74 -23.75
C ALA A 120 13.13 -4.07 -25.21
N GLN A 121 11.87 -4.37 -25.52
CA GLN A 121 11.37 -4.62 -26.88
C GLN A 121 10.49 -3.49 -27.44
N LEU A 122 10.27 -2.42 -26.67
CA LEU A 122 9.62 -1.21 -27.13
C LEU A 122 10.47 -0.51 -28.19
N ARG A 123 9.80 0.14 -29.15
CA ARG A 123 10.43 0.92 -30.24
C ARG A 123 10.41 2.42 -29.99
N GLY A 124 9.54 2.91 -29.10
CA GLY A 124 9.49 4.29 -28.65
C GLY A 124 10.41 4.59 -27.46
N GLU A 125 10.32 5.83 -26.95
CA GLU A 125 10.89 6.21 -25.66
C GLU A 125 10.15 5.49 -24.50
N GLN A 126 10.83 5.27 -23.37
CA GLN A 126 10.17 4.68 -22.20
C GLN A 126 9.12 5.65 -21.62
N PRO A 127 7.87 5.22 -21.38
CA PRO A 127 6.79 6.11 -20.96
C PRO A 127 6.94 6.61 -19.50
N SER A 128 7.91 6.06 -18.75
CA SER A 128 8.23 6.49 -17.39
C SER A 128 9.73 6.56 -17.16
N TYR A 129 10.16 7.61 -16.46
CA TYR A 129 11.51 7.70 -15.89
C TYR A 129 11.61 7.00 -14.52
N LEU A 130 10.48 6.70 -13.86
CA LEU A 130 10.46 5.96 -12.60
C LEU A 130 10.60 4.46 -12.87
N LYS A 131 11.57 3.84 -12.19
CA LYS A 131 11.74 2.38 -12.25
C LYS A 131 10.53 1.71 -11.59
N GLY A 132 10.09 0.59 -12.15
CA GLY A 132 8.93 -0.14 -11.66
C GLY A 132 7.56 0.31 -12.19
N ASP A 133 7.48 1.36 -12.99
CA ASP A 133 6.21 1.99 -13.34
C ASP A 133 5.70 1.58 -14.74
N ASN A 134 4.84 0.55 -14.78
CA ASN A 134 4.12 0.12 -16.00
C ASN A 134 2.62 0.47 -15.99
N PHE A 135 2.19 1.47 -15.21
CA PHE A 135 0.78 1.86 -15.09
C PHE A 135 0.31 2.76 -16.25
N PHE A 136 0.30 2.16 -17.44
CA PHE A 136 -0.13 2.77 -18.68
C PHE A 136 -1.07 1.81 -19.41
N LYS A 137 -2.16 2.33 -20.01
CA LYS A 137 -2.78 1.62 -21.14
C LYS A 137 -1.77 1.63 -22.27
N PHE A 138 -1.62 0.50 -22.94
CA PHE A 138 -0.63 0.32 -24.00
C PHE A 138 -1.29 -0.30 -25.23
N THR A 139 -1.01 0.28 -26.40
CA THR A 139 -1.25 -0.36 -27.69
C THR A 139 0.08 -0.45 -28.44
N CYS A 140 0.46 -1.67 -28.84
CA CYS A 140 1.72 -1.93 -29.53
C CYS A 140 1.66 -1.64 -31.05
N CYS A 141 2.81 -1.50 -31.71
CA CYS A 141 2.92 -1.23 -33.15
C CYS A 141 2.03 -2.11 -34.03
N SER A 142 1.90 -3.40 -33.72
CA SER A 142 1.11 -4.35 -34.52
C SER A 142 -0.41 -4.20 -34.35
N CYS A 143 -0.85 -3.30 -33.46
CA CYS A 143 -2.25 -3.05 -33.16
C CYS A 143 -2.66 -1.57 -33.29
N SER A 144 -1.71 -0.64 -33.44
CA SER A 144 -1.99 0.75 -33.82
C SER A 144 -2.20 0.88 -35.34
N GLU A 145 -3.08 1.79 -35.74
CA GLU A 145 -3.38 2.09 -37.14
C GLU A 145 -2.26 2.87 -37.85
N ASP A 146 -1.43 3.60 -37.09
CA ASP A 146 -0.25 4.32 -37.60
C ASP A 146 1.07 3.55 -37.45
N GLY A 147 1.00 2.31 -36.96
CA GLY A 147 2.16 1.45 -36.72
C GLY A 147 3.06 1.85 -35.55
N LYS A 148 2.69 2.84 -34.72
CA LYS A 148 3.47 3.26 -33.55
C LYS A 148 2.95 2.64 -32.25
N GLU A 149 3.77 2.72 -31.21
CA GLU A 149 3.35 2.41 -29.83
C GLU A 149 2.66 3.64 -29.22
N SER A 150 1.62 3.41 -28.41
CA SER A 150 0.94 4.47 -27.66
C SER A 150 0.77 4.09 -26.19
N PHE A 151 0.86 5.11 -25.33
CA PHE A 151 0.81 4.96 -23.87
C PHE A 151 -0.11 6.02 -23.26
N GLU A 152 -1.15 5.61 -22.52
CA GLU A 152 -2.00 6.51 -21.73
C GLU A 152 -1.76 6.27 -20.23
N ARG A 153 -1.30 7.29 -19.50
CA ARG A 153 -1.02 7.17 -18.05
C ARG A 153 -2.28 6.83 -17.26
N MET A 154 -2.29 5.66 -16.62
CA MET A 154 -3.38 5.24 -15.74
C MET A 154 -3.39 6.07 -14.45
N ARG A 155 -4.57 6.17 -13.82
CA ARG A 155 -4.72 6.80 -12.50
C ARG A 155 -4.20 5.86 -11.42
N LEU A 156 -3.12 6.25 -10.74
CA LEU A 156 -2.59 5.47 -9.62
C LEU A 156 -3.48 5.54 -8.36
N THR A 157 -3.54 4.42 -7.64
CA THR A 157 -3.97 4.35 -6.24
C THR A 157 -2.87 4.89 -5.32
N TRP A 158 -3.22 5.33 -4.11
CA TRP A 158 -2.21 5.76 -3.13
C TRP A 158 -1.21 4.66 -2.77
N GLN A 159 -1.63 3.39 -2.76
CA GLN A 159 -0.73 2.27 -2.55
C GLN A 159 0.31 2.16 -3.68
N GLN A 160 -0.10 2.27 -4.95
CA GLN A 160 0.83 2.25 -6.08
C GLN A 160 1.80 3.44 -6.04
N VAL A 161 1.32 4.64 -5.69
CA VAL A 161 2.16 5.84 -5.52
C VAL A 161 3.22 5.64 -4.42
N VAL A 162 2.83 5.13 -3.25
CA VAL A 162 3.74 4.89 -2.13
C VAL A 162 4.72 3.76 -2.44
N MET A 163 4.26 2.67 -3.06
CA MET A 163 5.15 1.57 -3.47
C MET A 163 6.16 2.02 -4.52
N LEU A 164 5.76 2.79 -5.55
CA LEU A 164 6.70 3.35 -6.54
C LEU A 164 7.70 4.31 -5.90
N ALA A 165 7.27 5.16 -4.97
CA ALA A 165 8.17 6.08 -4.26
C ALA A 165 9.22 5.32 -3.45
N MET A 166 8.80 4.36 -2.62
CA MET A 166 9.73 3.56 -1.80
C MET A 166 10.64 2.66 -2.64
N TYR A 167 10.16 2.17 -3.79
CA TYR A 167 10.97 1.37 -4.71
C TYR A 167 12.04 2.19 -5.44
N ASN A 168 11.76 3.45 -5.79
CA ASN A 168 12.79 4.31 -6.40
C ASN A 168 13.77 4.82 -5.33
N LEU A 169 13.30 5.12 -4.10
CA LEU A 169 14.17 5.47 -2.97
C LEU A 169 15.15 4.34 -2.58
N SER A 170 14.74 3.07 -2.67
CA SER A 170 15.64 1.93 -2.42
C SER A 170 16.70 1.76 -3.51
N LEU A 171 16.38 2.10 -4.76
CA LEU A 171 17.35 2.15 -5.87
C LEU A 171 18.28 3.37 -5.81
N GLU A 172 17.89 4.46 -5.14
CA GLU A 172 18.79 5.58 -4.80
C GLU A 172 19.83 5.20 -3.73
N GLY A 173 19.72 4.02 -3.09
CA GLY A 173 20.65 3.56 -2.04
C GLY A 173 20.55 4.36 -0.73
N THR A 174 19.46 5.11 -0.54
CA THR A 174 19.27 6.01 0.61
C THR A 174 18.57 5.32 1.78
N GLY A 175 18.34 6.07 2.87
CA GLY A 175 17.65 5.58 4.06
C GLY A 175 18.54 4.77 5.02
N ARG A 176 17.90 4.07 5.96
CA ARG A 176 18.55 3.32 7.04
C ARG A 176 18.16 1.85 6.94
N GLN A 177 19.06 1.00 6.45
CA GLN A 177 18.78 -0.44 6.21
C GLN A 177 17.52 -0.67 5.34
N GLY A 178 17.36 0.16 4.30
CA GLY A 178 16.19 0.17 3.42
C GLY A 178 14.91 0.76 4.02
N TYR A 179 14.95 1.30 5.26
CA TYR A 179 13.85 2.08 5.82
C TYR A 179 13.99 3.57 5.51
N PHE A 180 12.84 4.19 5.26
CA PHE A 180 12.66 5.60 4.93
C PHE A 180 11.75 6.27 5.95
N ARG A 181 12.01 7.53 6.27
CA ARG A 181 11.10 8.39 7.02
C ARG A 181 9.89 8.75 6.15
N TRP A 182 8.69 8.52 6.66
CA TRP A 182 7.47 8.69 5.85
C TRP A 182 7.23 10.13 5.38
N LYS A 183 7.59 11.15 6.17
CA LYS A 183 7.35 12.55 5.88
C LYS A 183 8.54 13.17 5.15
N GLU A 184 9.75 12.90 5.64
CA GLU A 184 11.00 13.49 5.17
C GLU A 184 11.50 12.85 3.85
N ASP A 185 11.31 11.55 3.65
CA ASP A 185 11.76 10.84 2.44
C ASP A 185 10.59 10.51 1.50
N ILE A 186 9.61 9.71 1.96
CA ILE A 186 8.56 9.12 1.10
C ILE A 186 7.62 10.23 0.59
N CYS A 187 7.08 11.05 1.48
CA CYS A 187 6.26 12.19 1.08
C CYS A 187 7.07 13.24 0.30
N ALA A 188 8.34 13.49 0.62
CA ALA A 188 9.17 14.40 -0.17
C ALA A 188 9.37 13.91 -1.62
N PHE A 189 9.60 12.60 -1.82
CA PHE A 189 9.65 11.98 -3.14
C PHE A 189 8.33 12.15 -3.91
N ILE A 190 7.19 11.80 -3.30
CA ILE A 190 5.85 12.00 -3.89
C ILE A 190 5.59 13.49 -4.17
N GLY A 191 6.09 14.38 -3.31
CA GLY A 191 6.01 15.83 -3.45
C GLY A 191 6.78 16.37 -4.65
N ARG A 192 7.99 15.85 -4.90
CA ARG A 192 8.83 16.13 -6.09
C ARG A 192 8.19 15.61 -7.37
N HIS A 193 7.77 14.35 -7.38
CA HIS A 193 7.29 13.63 -8.58
C HIS A 193 5.76 13.73 -8.80
N TRP A 194 5.09 14.65 -8.09
CA TRP A 194 3.63 14.77 -8.02
C TRP A 194 2.93 14.82 -9.38
N ASN A 195 3.34 15.74 -10.26
CA ASN A 195 2.68 15.95 -11.55
C ASN A 195 2.77 14.73 -12.48
N PHE A 196 3.78 13.86 -12.26
CA PHE A 196 3.96 12.63 -13.01
C PHE A 196 3.18 11.46 -12.40
N LEU A 197 3.29 11.27 -11.08
CA LEU A 197 2.60 10.19 -10.35
C LEU A 197 1.08 10.37 -10.28
N LEU A 198 0.61 11.61 -10.14
CA LEU A 198 -0.78 11.96 -9.80
C LEU A 198 -1.43 12.92 -10.81
N GLY A 199 -0.72 13.33 -11.86
CA GLY A 199 -1.24 14.19 -12.93
C GLY A 199 -1.73 15.54 -12.43
N THR A 200 -2.91 15.95 -12.87
CA THR A 200 -3.56 17.23 -12.54
C THR A 200 -4.28 17.24 -11.18
N ARG A 201 -4.10 16.22 -10.32
CA ARG A 201 -4.65 16.22 -8.96
C ARG A 201 -4.09 17.40 -8.15
N LYS A 202 -4.95 18.12 -7.43
CA LYS A 202 -4.52 19.16 -6.48
C LYS A 202 -3.96 18.50 -5.20
N LYS A 203 -2.89 19.08 -4.63
CA LYS A 203 -2.38 18.72 -3.29
C LYS A 203 -3.37 19.21 -2.24
N THR A 204 -4.08 18.30 -1.56
CA THR A 204 -4.97 18.64 -0.42
C THR A 204 -4.16 18.72 0.87
N SER A 205 -4.57 19.52 1.87
CA SER A 205 -3.91 19.55 3.19
C SER A 205 -3.72 18.15 3.80
N THR A 206 -4.69 17.26 3.56
CA THR A 206 -4.73 15.87 4.02
C THR A 206 -3.87 14.86 3.23
N TRP A 207 -3.14 15.25 2.18
CA TRP A 207 -2.42 14.27 1.34
C TRP A 207 -1.31 13.53 2.11
N TRP A 208 -0.62 14.21 3.04
CA TRP A 208 0.37 13.61 3.95
C TRP A 208 -0.25 12.50 4.81
N SER A 209 -1.38 12.79 5.46
CA SER A 209 -2.14 11.84 6.28
C SER A 209 -2.64 10.64 5.46
N THR A 210 -2.89 10.85 4.17
CA THR A 210 -3.29 9.78 3.24
C THR A 210 -2.14 8.81 2.96
N VAL A 211 -0.89 9.30 2.86
CA VAL A 211 0.31 8.45 2.77
C VAL A 211 0.53 7.68 4.08
N ALA A 212 0.47 8.35 5.23
CA ALA A 212 0.63 7.70 6.54
C ALA A 212 -0.46 6.62 6.79
N GLY A 213 -1.70 6.88 6.41
CA GLY A 213 -2.79 5.91 6.44
C GLY A 213 -2.56 4.74 5.49
N CYS A 214 -2.06 4.99 4.28
CA CYS A 214 -1.76 3.94 3.30
C CYS A 214 -0.64 3.00 3.79
N LEU A 215 0.44 3.54 4.36
CA LEU A 215 1.50 2.76 5.02
C LEU A 215 0.93 1.89 6.16
N SER A 216 0.09 2.50 7.00
CA SER A 216 -0.53 1.83 8.16
C SER A 216 -1.53 0.73 7.78
N VAL A 217 -2.23 0.86 6.66
CA VAL A 217 -3.23 -0.12 6.16
C VAL A 217 -2.56 -1.21 5.32
N GLY A 218 -1.54 -0.88 4.52
CA GLY A 218 -0.78 -1.85 3.72
C GLY A 218 0.22 -2.70 4.52
N SER A 219 0.39 -2.45 5.82
CA SER A 219 1.23 -3.25 6.72
C SER A 219 0.45 -4.42 7.32
N PRO A 220 1.01 -5.66 7.38
CA PRO A 220 2.38 -6.05 7.03
C PRO A 220 2.54 -6.63 5.61
N ALA A 221 1.56 -6.43 4.70
CA ALA A 221 1.53 -7.09 3.39
C ALA A 221 2.48 -6.47 2.36
N PHE A 222 2.56 -5.14 2.32
CA PHE A 222 3.39 -4.37 1.38
C PHE A 222 4.44 -3.52 2.10
N PHE A 223 4.12 -3.03 3.30
CA PHE A 223 4.96 -2.13 4.08
C PHE A 223 5.29 -2.74 5.46
N ARG A 224 6.49 -2.47 5.97
CA ARG A 224 6.92 -2.84 7.33
C ARG A 224 7.32 -1.58 8.10
N SER A 225 6.75 -1.39 9.28
CA SER A 225 7.16 -0.34 10.22
C SER A 225 8.50 -0.70 10.86
N GLY A 226 9.42 0.26 10.93
CA GLY A 226 10.69 0.17 11.64
C GLY A 226 10.63 0.62 13.10
N ALA A 227 9.43 0.87 13.64
CA ALA A 227 9.26 1.46 14.98
C ALA A 227 9.95 0.65 16.10
N GLN A 228 9.83 -0.68 16.06
CA GLN A 228 10.49 -1.58 17.00
C GLN A 228 11.99 -1.74 16.74
N GLU A 229 12.44 -1.52 15.50
CA GLU A 229 13.84 -1.69 15.07
C GLU A 229 14.71 -0.46 15.43
N PHE A 230 14.10 0.72 15.51
CA PHE A 230 14.80 1.98 15.81
C PHE A 230 14.37 2.65 17.12
N GLY A 231 13.34 2.14 17.80
CA GLY A 231 12.80 2.71 19.05
C GLY A 231 11.97 3.97 18.85
N GLU A 232 11.65 4.34 17.61
CA GLU A 232 10.92 5.56 17.24
C GLU A 232 10.01 5.35 16.02
N PRO A 233 8.81 5.96 15.99
CA PRO A 233 7.85 5.79 14.90
C PRO A 233 8.29 6.48 13.60
N GLY A 234 7.62 6.11 12.50
CA GLY A 234 7.71 6.84 11.22
C GLY A 234 8.75 6.33 10.23
N TRP A 235 9.54 5.32 10.58
CA TRP A 235 10.38 4.56 9.65
C TRP A 235 9.58 3.46 8.95
N TRP A 236 9.72 3.31 7.63
CA TRP A 236 9.01 2.31 6.83
C TRP A 236 9.87 1.74 5.71
N LYS A 237 9.77 0.42 5.45
CA LYS A 237 10.35 -0.22 4.25
C LYS A 237 9.34 -1.08 3.50
N LEU A 238 9.62 -1.37 2.23
CA LEU A 238 8.89 -2.38 1.48
C LEU A 238 9.16 -3.77 2.06
N VAL A 239 8.13 -4.61 2.14
CA VAL A 239 8.23 -6.00 2.66
C VAL A 239 8.97 -6.91 1.68
N GLN A 240 8.82 -6.65 0.38
CA GLN A 240 9.63 -7.18 -0.70
C GLN A 240 10.08 -5.98 -1.53
N ASN A 241 11.37 -5.84 -1.85
CA ASN A 241 11.86 -4.72 -2.66
C ASN A 241 11.53 -4.93 -4.15
N ARG A 242 10.24 -4.84 -4.48
CA ARG A 242 9.66 -5.10 -5.80
C ARG A 242 8.69 -3.96 -6.15
N PRO A 243 8.58 -3.60 -7.43
CA PRO A 243 7.63 -2.57 -7.85
C PRO A 243 6.19 -3.08 -7.77
N PRO A 244 5.19 -2.19 -7.63
CA PRO A 244 3.79 -2.59 -7.65
C PRO A 244 3.42 -3.13 -9.04
N THR A 245 2.91 -4.36 -9.11
CA THR A 245 2.61 -5.03 -10.38
C THR A 245 1.25 -4.59 -10.96
N LEU A 246 1.23 -4.14 -12.22
CA LEU A 246 -0.01 -4.07 -12.99
C LEU A 246 -0.62 -5.47 -13.15
N ARG A 247 -1.90 -5.62 -12.78
CA ARG A 247 -2.72 -6.82 -13.07
C ARG A 247 -3.82 -6.43 -14.06
N PRO A 248 -3.69 -6.76 -15.35
CA PRO A 248 -4.74 -6.49 -16.33
C PRO A 248 -6.01 -7.30 -16.00
N GLU A 249 -7.17 -6.66 -16.11
CA GLU A 249 -8.45 -7.35 -16.04
C GLU A 249 -8.70 -8.07 -17.38
N VAL A 250 -8.56 -9.39 -17.38
CA VAL A 250 -8.85 -10.22 -18.56
C VAL A 250 -10.35 -10.46 -18.62
N ASP A 251 -10.99 -9.75 -19.55
CA ASP A 251 -12.44 -9.65 -19.68
C ASP A 251 -13.12 -11.02 -19.90
N LYS A 252 -13.97 -11.44 -18.97
CA LYS A 252 -14.73 -12.70 -19.04
C LYS A 252 -16.03 -12.56 -19.84
N SER A 253 -15.98 -11.84 -20.96
CA SER A 253 -17.13 -11.38 -21.74
C SER A 253 -17.41 -12.17 -23.03
N SER A 254 -16.91 -13.42 -23.14
CA SER A 254 -16.97 -14.24 -24.37
C SER A 254 -17.65 -15.62 -24.21
N SER A 255 -18.85 -15.69 -23.60
CA SER A 255 -19.53 -16.98 -23.37
C SER A 255 -21.07 -16.96 -23.46
N ARG A 256 -21.68 -16.18 -24.38
CA ARG A 256 -23.13 -16.28 -24.63
C ARG A 256 -23.58 -16.08 -26.08
N THR A 257 -23.16 -17.00 -26.97
CA THR A 257 -23.52 -16.97 -28.40
C THR A 257 -24.10 -18.31 -28.90
N LYS A 258 -25.33 -18.63 -28.50
CA LYS A 258 -26.26 -19.55 -29.19
C LYS A 258 -27.67 -19.40 -28.61
N GLY A 259 -28.75 -19.37 -29.40
CA GLY A 259 -28.80 -19.35 -30.87
C GLY A 259 -30.12 -18.80 -31.38
N LYS A 260 -30.14 -18.31 -32.63
CA LYS A 260 -31.32 -17.78 -33.30
C LYS A 260 -31.95 -18.88 -34.17
N ALA A 261 -33.05 -19.46 -33.73
CA ALA A 261 -33.79 -20.43 -34.54
C ALA A 261 -34.65 -19.69 -35.58
N GLN A 262 -34.45 -19.99 -36.85
CA GLN A 262 -35.42 -19.69 -37.91
C GLN A 262 -36.27 -20.93 -38.15
N SER A 263 -37.59 -20.80 -38.07
CA SER A 263 -38.53 -21.79 -38.59
C SER A 263 -39.07 -21.30 -39.92
N VAL A 264 -38.80 -22.04 -40.99
CA VAL A 264 -39.53 -21.95 -42.27
C VAL A 264 -40.44 -23.16 -42.33
N GLY A 265 -41.72 -22.94 -42.66
CA GLY A 265 -42.79 -23.94 -42.65
C GLY A 265 -44.14 -23.25 -42.68
#